data_AF-A0A8H3RWV0-F1
#
_entry.id   AF-A0A8H3RWV0-F1
#
_cell.length_a   1.000
_cell.length_b   1.000
_cell.length_c   1.000
_cell.angle_alpha   90.00
_cell.angle_beta   90.00
_cell.angle_gamma   90.00
#
_symmetry.space_group_name_H-M   'P 1'
#
loop_
_entity.id
_entity.type
_entity.pdbx_description
1 polymer ?
#
loop_
_entity_poly.entity_id
_entity_poly.type
_entity_poly.pdbx_seq_one_letter_code
_entity_poly.pdbx_strand_id
1 'polypeptide(L)'
;MQIWGNIFAHIELPLGADEPEEENYWFRAPEGVPPVFKEEEEWRLFFGTMAPWEVEEIACFWRHCYHRWADPYFEASDNLLSYNVTFISDIPPDEQPPLMRYWDDCRDLKIREGECRESLACMGPSFLVKMLRERNFRARRDLVLANAISWHHFLGEYWPRPDFEMPGALPLLYPADRFNFGTDLDGLKEFLNTLQPHERPNVAWTQLWLGAGLDYPEVFVDMFCYGEPSSCWDWGFALWSDERLVEWGALDQPSLRRDVYT
;
A
#
# COMPACT_ATOMS: atom_id res chain seq x y z
N MET A 1 -14.55 -13.06 -5.71
CA MET A 1 -14.01 -12.30 -4.56
C MET A 1 -13.47 -11.01 -5.14
N GLN A 2 -14.08 -9.87 -4.84
CA GLN A 2 -13.49 -8.58 -5.19
C GLN A 2 -12.19 -8.47 -4.40
N ILE A 3 -11.05 -8.55 -5.09
CA ILE A 3 -9.75 -8.31 -4.49
C ILE A 3 -9.50 -6.80 -4.50
N TRP A 4 -8.66 -6.34 -3.57
CA TRP A 4 -8.13 -4.98 -3.52
C TRP A 4 -7.69 -4.44 -4.90
N GLY A 5 -7.11 -5.29 -5.74
CA GLY A 5 -6.71 -4.96 -7.12
C GLY A 5 -7.86 -4.64 -8.09
N ASN A 6 -9.11 -5.01 -7.78
CA ASN A 6 -10.30 -4.64 -8.56
C ASN A 6 -10.90 -3.29 -8.13
N ILE A 7 -10.47 -2.76 -6.98
CA ILE A 7 -11.05 -1.56 -6.37
C ILE A 7 -10.05 -0.40 -6.45
N PHE A 8 -8.77 -0.67 -6.22
CA PHE A 8 -7.73 0.37 -6.06
C PHE A 8 -6.56 0.28 -7.02
N ALA A 9 -6.36 -0.87 -7.65
CA ALA A 9 -5.33 -1.01 -8.67
C ALA A 9 -5.95 -0.93 -10.06
N HIS A 10 -5.06 -0.74 -11.03
CA HIS A 10 -5.39 -1.02 -12.41
C HIS A 10 -5.60 -2.52 -12.61
N ILE A 11 -6.38 -2.87 -13.63
CA ILE A 11 -6.68 -4.27 -13.94
C ILE A 11 -5.41 -4.94 -14.47
N GLU A 12 -5.14 -6.15 -13.95
CA GLU A 12 -4.07 -7.02 -14.46
C GLU A 12 -4.24 -7.22 -15.96
N LEU A 13 -3.19 -6.92 -16.71
CA LEU A 13 -3.09 -7.12 -18.14
C LEU A 13 -2.37 -8.44 -18.43
N PRO A 14 -3.08 -9.48 -18.92
CA PRO A 14 -2.46 -10.75 -19.27
C PRO A 14 -1.52 -10.60 -20.46
N LEU A 15 -0.47 -11.43 -20.51
CA LEU A 15 0.40 -11.48 -21.68
C LEU A 15 -0.40 -11.92 -22.92
N GLY A 16 -0.26 -11.16 -24.01
CA GLY A 16 -0.97 -11.40 -25.27
C GLY A 16 -2.41 -10.87 -25.29
N ALA A 17 -2.84 -10.14 -24.27
CA ALA A 17 -4.03 -9.29 -24.37
C ALA A 17 -3.73 -8.05 -25.20
N ASP A 18 -4.78 -7.50 -25.83
CA ASP A 18 -4.72 -6.18 -26.46
C ASP A 18 -4.59 -5.09 -25.39
N GLU A 19 -4.16 -3.89 -25.80
CA GLU A 19 -4.22 -2.72 -24.93
C GLU A 19 -5.67 -2.49 -24.47
N PRO A 20 -5.88 -2.24 -23.16
CA PRO A 20 -7.23 -2.01 -22.66
C PRO A 20 -7.83 -0.75 -23.29
N GLU A 21 -9.05 -0.88 -23.84
CA GLU A 21 -9.80 0.25 -24.40
C GLU A 21 -10.19 1.29 -23.32
N GLU A 22 -10.36 0.82 -22.07
CA GLU A 22 -10.69 1.63 -20.91
C GLU A 22 -9.80 1.25 -19.72
N GLU A 23 -9.26 2.27 -19.06
CA GLU A 23 -8.51 2.12 -17.81
C GLU A 23 -9.35 2.55 -16.62
N ASN A 24 -8.99 1.99 -15.46
CA ASN A 24 -9.66 2.31 -14.23
C ASN A 24 -9.17 3.66 -13.66
N TYR A 25 -9.72 4.76 -14.16
CA TYR A 25 -9.34 6.13 -13.78
C TYR A 25 -10.12 6.68 -12.57
N TRP A 26 -10.41 5.86 -11.56
CA TRP A 26 -11.19 6.30 -10.38
C TRP A 26 -10.63 7.58 -9.77
N PHE A 27 -9.31 7.71 -9.84
CA PHE A 27 -8.51 8.60 -9.01
C PHE A 27 -7.84 9.74 -9.80
N ARG A 28 -7.58 9.55 -11.09
CA ARG A 28 -7.14 10.61 -11.99
C ARG A 28 -7.75 10.43 -13.36
N ALA A 29 -8.90 11.06 -13.54
CA ALA A 29 -9.54 11.05 -14.84
C ALA A 29 -8.71 11.87 -15.86
N PRO A 30 -8.83 11.58 -17.17
CA PRO A 30 -8.15 12.34 -18.21
C PRO A 30 -8.35 13.85 -18.05
N GLU A 31 -7.43 14.66 -18.59
CA GLU A 31 -7.51 16.12 -18.49
C GLU A 31 -8.92 16.63 -18.89
N GLY A 32 -9.57 17.35 -17.96
CA GLY A 32 -10.94 17.84 -18.14
C GLY A 32 -12.06 16.92 -17.63
N VAL A 33 -11.73 15.77 -17.05
CA VAL A 33 -12.70 14.87 -16.39
C VAL A 33 -12.51 14.96 -14.87
N PRO A 34 -13.57 15.15 -14.08
CA PRO A 34 -13.46 15.13 -12.61
C PRO A 34 -13.18 13.71 -12.09
N PRO A 35 -12.45 13.55 -10.97
CA PRO A 35 -12.28 12.25 -10.34
C PRO A 35 -13.64 11.68 -9.91
N VAL A 36 -13.74 10.35 -9.81
CA VAL A 36 -15.00 9.67 -9.48
C VAL A 36 -15.36 9.88 -8.00
N PHE A 37 -14.35 9.95 -7.13
CA PHE A 37 -14.49 10.19 -5.70
C PHE A 37 -13.58 11.32 -5.23
N LYS A 38 -13.94 11.94 -4.11
CA LYS A 38 -13.01 12.75 -3.31
C LYS A 38 -12.27 11.86 -2.31
N GLU A 39 -11.10 12.31 -1.86
CA GLU A 39 -10.26 11.61 -0.87
C GLU A 39 -11.05 11.15 0.38
N GLU A 40 -11.93 12.01 0.93
CA GLU A 40 -12.78 11.63 2.08
C GLU A 40 -13.81 10.54 1.75
N GLU A 41 -14.33 10.52 0.53
CA GLU A 41 -15.32 9.53 0.10
C GLU A 41 -14.68 8.17 -0.09
N GLU A 42 -13.44 8.14 -0.58
CA GLU A 42 -12.62 6.92 -0.69
C GLU A 42 -12.32 6.36 0.69
N TRP A 43 -11.85 7.20 1.61
CA TRP A 43 -11.62 6.77 2.99
C TRP A 43 -12.87 6.13 3.60
N ARG A 44 -14.02 6.82 3.51
CA ARG A 44 -15.29 6.33 4.05
C ARG A 44 -15.75 5.03 3.39
N LEU A 45 -15.60 4.92 2.07
CA LEU A 45 -16.03 3.76 1.31
C LEU A 45 -15.24 2.51 1.69
N PHE A 46 -13.95 2.67 1.99
CA PHE A 46 -13.04 1.53 2.08
C PHE A 46 -12.50 1.24 3.47
N PHE A 47 -12.18 2.27 4.24
CA PHE A 47 -11.51 2.14 5.53
C PHE A 47 -12.35 2.64 6.69
N GLY A 48 -13.33 3.51 6.44
CA GLY A 48 -14.17 4.09 7.49
C GLY A 48 -14.88 3.03 8.34
N THR A 49 -15.16 1.84 7.79
CA THR A 49 -15.82 0.74 8.52
C THR A 49 -14.85 -0.23 9.23
N MET A 50 -13.53 -0.02 9.09
CA MET A 50 -12.48 -0.84 9.67
C MET A 50 -11.97 -0.22 10.98
N ALA A 51 -11.57 -1.06 11.93
CA ALA A 51 -10.87 -0.59 13.10
C ALA A 51 -9.51 0.02 12.71
N PRO A 52 -9.00 1.03 13.43
CA PRO A 52 -7.77 1.71 13.02
C PRO A 52 -6.56 0.77 12.83
N TRP A 53 -6.37 -0.23 13.69
CA TRP A 53 -5.28 -1.20 13.54
C TRP A 53 -5.46 -2.11 12.31
N GLU A 54 -6.68 -2.45 11.90
CA GLU A 54 -6.93 -3.23 10.69
C GLU A 54 -6.50 -2.47 9.43
N VAL A 55 -6.66 -1.14 9.43
CA VAL A 55 -6.15 -0.28 8.34
C VAL A 55 -4.61 -0.34 8.29
N GLU A 56 -3.93 -0.27 9.43
CA GLU A 56 -2.47 -0.45 9.47
C GLU A 56 -2.00 -1.86 9.14
N GLU A 57 -2.77 -2.90 9.46
CA GLU A 57 -2.50 -4.27 9.01
C GLU A 57 -2.48 -4.36 7.49
N ILE A 58 -3.46 -3.73 6.82
CA ILE A 58 -3.47 -3.62 5.35
C ILE A 58 -2.24 -2.86 4.85
N ALA A 59 -1.89 -1.75 5.49
CA ALA A 59 -0.72 -0.95 5.09
C ALA A 59 0.61 -1.71 5.25
N CYS A 60 0.78 -2.41 6.37
CA CYS A 60 1.90 -3.33 6.62
C CYS A 60 1.97 -4.44 5.56
N PHE A 61 0.83 -5.04 5.22
CA PHE A 61 0.77 -6.09 4.21
C PHE A 61 1.04 -5.58 2.80
N TRP A 62 0.50 -4.41 2.44
CA TRP A 62 0.80 -3.73 1.17
C TRP A 62 2.29 -3.42 1.07
N ARG A 63 2.90 -2.90 2.14
CA ARG A 63 4.33 -2.59 2.19
C ARG A 63 5.19 -3.84 2.09
N HIS A 64 4.77 -4.94 2.72
CA HIS A 64 5.39 -6.25 2.50
C HIS A 64 5.37 -6.63 1.01
N CYS A 65 4.23 -6.51 0.33
CA CYS A 65 4.11 -6.78 -1.10
C CYS A 65 5.03 -5.87 -1.93
N TYR A 66 5.07 -4.57 -1.63
CA TYR A 66 5.97 -3.59 -2.26
C TYR A 66 7.44 -4.02 -2.21
N HIS A 67 7.91 -4.50 -1.06
CA HIS A 67 9.29 -5.00 -0.93
C HIS A 67 9.55 -6.28 -1.70
N ARG A 68 8.57 -7.19 -1.74
CA ARG A 68 8.68 -8.45 -2.49
C ARG A 68 8.72 -8.25 -4.01
N TRP A 69 8.32 -7.08 -4.50
CA TRP A 69 8.46 -6.68 -5.90
C TRP A 69 9.88 -6.22 -6.27
N ALA A 70 10.77 -5.94 -5.32
CA ALA A 70 12.11 -5.43 -5.62
C ALA A 70 12.88 -6.31 -6.61
N ASP A 71 13.04 -7.62 -6.31
CA ASP A 71 13.85 -8.50 -7.16
C ASP A 71 13.24 -8.67 -8.57
N PRO A 72 11.94 -8.99 -8.74
CA PRO A 72 11.32 -9.08 -10.07
C PRO A 72 11.41 -7.77 -10.86
N TYR A 73 11.25 -6.64 -10.17
CA TYR A 73 11.25 -5.33 -10.79
C TYR A 73 12.65 -4.97 -11.31
N PHE A 74 13.67 -5.13 -10.46
CA PHE A 74 15.04 -4.84 -10.86
C PHE A 74 15.57 -5.82 -11.90
N GLU A 75 15.17 -7.09 -11.84
CA GLU A 75 15.46 -8.06 -12.89
C GLU A 75 14.94 -7.58 -14.26
N ALA A 76 13.74 -7.01 -14.32
CA ALA A 76 13.18 -6.44 -15.55
C ALA A 76 13.88 -5.14 -15.98
N SER A 77 14.09 -4.19 -15.04
CA SER A 77 14.74 -2.91 -15.37
C SER A 77 16.18 -3.10 -15.83
N ASP A 78 16.95 -3.94 -15.15
CA ASP A 78 18.35 -4.18 -15.47
C ASP A 78 18.49 -4.92 -16.81
N ASN A 79 17.52 -5.78 -17.16
CA ASN A 79 17.47 -6.38 -18.48
C ASN A 79 17.29 -5.34 -19.59
N LEU A 80 16.34 -4.41 -19.46
CA LEU A 80 16.17 -3.34 -20.45
C LEU A 80 17.45 -2.50 -20.60
N LEU A 81 18.08 -2.12 -19.49
CA LEU A 81 19.33 -1.36 -19.51
C LEU A 81 20.49 -2.12 -20.17
N SER A 82 20.51 -3.45 -20.09
CA SER A 82 21.59 -4.27 -20.64
C SER A 82 21.70 -4.22 -22.17
N TYR A 83 20.63 -3.87 -22.89
CA TYR A 83 20.65 -3.74 -24.35
C TYR A 83 21.40 -2.48 -24.82
N ASN A 84 21.67 -1.52 -23.92
CA ASN A 84 22.44 -0.30 -24.19
C ASN A 84 21.91 0.51 -25.39
N VAL A 85 20.58 0.52 -25.54
CA VAL A 85 19.82 1.35 -26.48
C VAL A 85 18.92 2.28 -25.69
N THR A 86 18.51 3.39 -26.31
CA THR A 86 17.58 4.34 -25.67
C THR A 86 16.18 3.78 -25.72
N PHE A 87 15.66 3.48 -26.91
CA PHE A 87 14.28 3.10 -27.10
C PHE A 87 14.11 1.58 -27.10
N ILE A 88 12.99 1.12 -26.56
CA ILE A 88 12.69 -0.32 -26.51
C ILE A 88 12.44 -0.87 -27.93
N SER A 89 11.99 -0.02 -28.86
CA SER A 89 11.87 -0.34 -30.28
C SER A 89 13.21 -0.64 -30.98
N ASP A 90 14.34 -0.24 -30.38
CA ASP A 90 15.70 -0.52 -30.89
C ASP A 90 16.28 -1.85 -30.37
N ILE A 91 15.60 -2.53 -29.42
CA ILE A 91 15.98 -3.86 -28.93
C ILE A 91 15.78 -4.90 -30.07
N PRO A 92 16.56 -6.00 -30.15
CA PRO A 92 16.34 -7.06 -31.12
C PRO A 92 14.87 -7.51 -31.17
N PRO A 93 14.25 -7.69 -32.35
CA PRO A 93 12.81 -7.95 -32.46
C PRO A 93 12.30 -9.19 -31.70
N ASP A 94 13.15 -10.20 -31.54
CA ASP A 94 12.84 -11.41 -30.77
C ASP A 94 12.97 -11.22 -29.25
N GLU A 95 13.60 -10.14 -28.81
CA GLU A 95 13.81 -9.74 -27.42
C GLU A 95 12.84 -8.65 -26.95
N GLN A 96 12.17 -7.96 -27.88
CA GLN A 96 11.19 -6.91 -27.58
C GLN A 96 10.02 -7.49 -26.76
N PRO A 97 9.57 -6.78 -25.70
CA PRO A 97 8.38 -7.18 -24.96
C PRO A 97 7.13 -7.09 -25.85
N PRO A 98 6.17 -8.02 -25.70
CA PRO A 98 4.99 -8.11 -26.59
C PRO A 98 3.95 -7.02 -26.33
N LEU A 99 4.01 -6.34 -25.19
CA LEU A 99 3.07 -5.31 -24.79
C LEU A 99 3.77 -4.27 -23.92
N MET A 100 3.52 -3.01 -24.22
CA MET A 100 4.22 -1.88 -23.64
C MET A 100 3.20 -0.79 -23.29
N ARG A 101 2.61 -0.89 -22.09
CA ARG A 101 1.46 -0.04 -21.72
C ARG A 101 1.82 1.45 -21.74
N TYR A 102 3.04 1.82 -21.31
CA TYR A 102 3.52 3.23 -21.23
C TYR A 102 5.04 3.38 -21.30
N TRP A 103 5.77 2.40 -21.85
CA TRP A 103 7.23 2.39 -21.82
C TRP A 103 7.78 2.62 -23.21
N ASP A 104 8.60 3.64 -23.39
CA ASP A 104 9.27 3.91 -24.67
C ASP A 104 10.79 3.84 -24.52
N ASP A 105 11.34 4.28 -23.37
CA ASP A 105 12.76 4.29 -23.05
C ASP A 105 13.12 3.11 -22.13
N CYS A 106 14.27 2.46 -22.39
CA CYS A 106 14.80 1.37 -21.57
C CYS A 106 15.08 1.78 -20.11
N ARG A 107 15.15 3.09 -19.82
CA ARG A 107 15.38 3.67 -18.48
C ARG A 107 14.10 4.01 -17.74
N ASP A 108 12.93 4.00 -18.38
CA ASP A 108 11.69 4.50 -17.77
C ASP A 108 11.35 3.75 -16.48
N LEU A 109 11.43 2.41 -16.48
CA LEU A 109 11.26 1.60 -15.27
C LEU A 109 12.26 1.99 -14.17
N LYS A 110 13.52 2.26 -14.51
CA LYS A 110 14.52 2.60 -13.49
C LYS A 110 14.27 3.98 -12.88
N ILE A 111 13.86 4.94 -13.69
CA ILE A 111 13.59 6.32 -13.25
C ILE A 111 12.35 6.37 -12.34
N ARG A 112 11.35 5.51 -12.60
CA ARG A 112 10.05 5.53 -11.93
C ARG A 112 9.83 4.38 -10.95
N GLU A 113 10.93 3.87 -10.38
CA GLU A 113 10.91 2.68 -9.51
C GLU A 113 9.85 2.76 -8.40
N GLY A 114 9.81 3.87 -7.65
CA GLY A 114 8.89 4.05 -6.53
C GLY A 114 7.44 3.86 -6.95
N GLU A 115 6.97 4.73 -7.85
CA GLU A 115 5.59 4.74 -8.37
C GLU A 115 5.18 3.38 -8.95
N CYS A 116 6.07 2.75 -9.73
CA CYS A 116 5.77 1.48 -10.39
C CYS A 116 5.64 0.32 -9.40
N ARG A 117 6.53 0.25 -8.40
CA ARG A 117 6.48 -0.81 -7.39
C ARG A 117 5.27 -0.63 -6.47
N GLU A 118 4.87 0.62 -6.19
CA GLU A 118 3.65 0.92 -5.44
C GLU A 118 2.41 0.44 -6.20
N SER A 119 2.34 0.71 -7.50
CA SER A 119 1.26 0.22 -8.35
C SER A 119 1.20 -1.33 -8.41
N LEU A 120 2.36 -1.99 -8.58
CA LEU A 120 2.44 -3.45 -8.55
C LEU A 120 2.04 -4.04 -7.19
N ALA A 121 2.32 -3.35 -6.09
CA ALA A 121 1.88 -3.75 -4.76
C ALA A 121 0.34 -3.63 -4.61
N CYS A 122 -0.27 -2.60 -5.20
CA CYS A 122 -1.73 -2.43 -5.23
C CYS A 122 -2.45 -3.55 -5.98
N MET A 123 -1.83 -4.22 -6.95
CA MET A 123 -2.43 -5.39 -7.62
C MET A 123 -2.67 -6.57 -6.65
N GLY A 124 -2.01 -6.56 -5.50
CA GLY A 124 -2.23 -7.48 -4.41
C GLY A 124 -1.47 -8.81 -4.53
N PRO A 125 -1.64 -9.68 -3.53
CA PRO A 125 -0.77 -10.84 -3.33
C PRO A 125 -0.97 -11.94 -4.38
N SER A 126 -2.16 -12.04 -4.98
CA SER A 126 -2.42 -13.07 -6.00
C SER A 126 -1.53 -12.85 -7.23
N PHE A 127 -1.39 -11.60 -7.67
CA PHE A 127 -0.53 -11.25 -8.80
C PHE A 127 0.95 -11.39 -8.43
N LEU A 128 1.35 -10.93 -7.25
CA LEU A 128 2.72 -11.13 -6.74
C LEU A 128 3.09 -12.62 -6.66
N VAL A 129 2.20 -13.49 -6.16
CA VAL A 129 2.44 -14.94 -6.11
C VAL A 129 2.54 -15.55 -7.50
N LYS A 130 1.70 -15.11 -8.45
CA LYS A 130 1.81 -15.50 -9.87
C LYS A 130 3.19 -15.14 -10.41
N MET A 131 3.64 -13.91 -10.19
CA MET A 131 4.97 -13.44 -10.59
C MET A 131 6.05 -14.34 -9.97
N LEU A 132 6.11 -14.43 -8.63
CA LEU A 132 7.17 -15.16 -7.92
C LEU A 132 7.25 -16.64 -8.26
N ARG A 133 6.16 -17.24 -8.77
CA ARG A 133 6.13 -18.65 -9.22
C ARG A 133 6.51 -18.82 -10.69
N GLU A 134 6.46 -17.76 -11.49
CA GLU A 134 6.83 -17.81 -12.90
C GLU A 134 8.34 -18.03 -13.04
N ARG A 135 8.73 -19.11 -13.71
CA ARG A 135 10.12 -19.53 -13.84
C ARG A 135 10.77 -18.98 -15.09
N ASN A 136 9.97 -18.71 -16.12
CA ASN A 136 10.44 -18.12 -17.36
C ASN A 136 10.74 -16.63 -17.14
N PHE A 137 12.02 -16.29 -17.23
CA PHE A 137 12.50 -14.92 -17.09
C PHE A 137 11.80 -13.92 -18.03
N ARG A 138 11.63 -14.26 -19.32
CA ARG A 138 10.99 -13.36 -20.28
C ARG A 138 9.53 -13.12 -19.92
N ALA A 139 8.81 -14.17 -19.52
CA ALA A 139 7.43 -14.03 -19.05
C ALA A 139 7.33 -13.13 -17.80
N ARG A 140 8.27 -13.25 -16.84
CA ARG A 140 8.32 -12.36 -15.67
C ARG A 140 8.55 -10.90 -16.07
N ARG A 141 9.56 -10.65 -16.89
CA ARG A 141 9.89 -9.31 -17.40
C ARG A 141 8.69 -8.70 -18.10
N ASP A 142 8.06 -9.46 -19.00
CA ASP A 142 6.92 -8.97 -19.78
C ASP A 142 5.69 -8.73 -18.89
N LEU A 143 5.49 -9.52 -17.83
CA LEU A 143 4.44 -9.27 -16.83
C LEU A 143 4.67 -7.98 -16.06
N VAL A 144 5.92 -7.69 -15.68
CA VAL A 144 6.29 -6.41 -15.06
C VAL A 144 6.02 -5.27 -16.04
N LEU A 145 6.46 -5.38 -17.29
CA LEU A 145 6.28 -4.30 -18.28
C LEU A 145 4.82 -4.02 -18.62
N ALA A 146 3.97 -5.06 -18.66
CA ALA A 146 2.55 -4.91 -18.94
C ALA A 146 1.73 -4.30 -17.78
N ASN A 147 2.25 -4.35 -16.55
CA ASN A 147 1.49 -4.00 -15.33
C ASN A 147 2.17 -2.96 -14.42
N ALA A 148 3.46 -2.68 -14.61
CA ALA A 148 4.07 -1.52 -13.99
C ALA A 148 3.48 -0.27 -14.65
N ILE A 149 3.06 0.69 -13.84
CA ILE A 149 2.56 1.99 -14.29
C ILE A 149 2.93 3.04 -13.26
N SER A 150 3.23 4.25 -13.73
CA SER A 150 3.79 5.32 -12.91
C SER A 150 2.80 6.41 -12.49
N TRP A 151 1.55 6.33 -12.96
CA TRP A 151 0.58 7.42 -12.81
C TRP A 151 -0.67 6.99 -12.04
N HIS A 152 -0.50 6.14 -11.02
CA HIS A 152 -1.60 5.66 -10.19
C HIS A 152 -1.37 6.00 -8.74
N HIS A 153 -2.48 6.33 -8.09
CA HIS A 153 -2.54 6.57 -6.68
C HIS A 153 -2.33 5.29 -5.89
N PHE A 154 -1.65 5.41 -4.76
CA PHE A 154 -1.28 4.29 -3.91
C PHE A 154 -1.77 4.51 -2.48
N LEU A 155 -1.75 3.44 -1.69
CA LEU A 155 -2.35 3.40 -0.35
C LEU A 155 -1.92 4.58 0.55
N GLY A 156 -0.66 5.02 0.45
CA GLY A 156 -0.16 6.17 1.20
C GLY A 156 -0.87 7.49 0.87
N GLU A 157 -1.19 7.75 -0.40
CA GLU A 157 -1.87 8.98 -0.80
C GLU A 157 -3.29 9.11 -0.23
N TYR A 158 -3.91 7.98 0.16
CA TYR A 158 -5.25 7.93 0.75
C TYR A 158 -5.24 7.80 2.27
N TRP A 159 -4.06 7.80 2.87
CA TRP A 159 -3.99 7.79 4.31
C TRP A 159 -4.63 9.08 4.84
N PRO A 160 -5.61 8.98 5.74
CA PRO A 160 -6.36 10.15 6.14
C PRO A 160 -5.41 11.02 6.93
N ARG A 161 -5.19 12.24 6.44
CA ARG A 161 -4.42 13.25 7.17
C ARG A 161 -5.42 14.10 7.92
N PRO A 162 -5.45 14.04 9.26
CA PRO A 162 -6.20 15.00 10.03
C PRO A 162 -5.46 16.33 9.95
N ASP A 163 -5.65 17.06 8.85
CA ASP A 163 -5.19 18.43 8.70
C ASP A 163 -6.37 19.42 8.62
N PHE A 164 -6.05 20.65 8.98
CA PHE A 164 -6.95 21.69 9.48
C PHE A 164 -7.86 22.32 8.41
N GLU A 165 -7.70 21.95 7.13
CA GLU A 165 -8.46 22.54 6.02
C GLU A 165 -9.68 21.70 5.61
N MET A 166 -9.67 20.38 5.88
CA MET A 166 -10.76 19.46 5.55
C MET A 166 -11.35 18.79 6.81
N PRO A 167 -12.25 19.47 7.53
CA PRO A 167 -12.95 18.88 8.67
C PRO A 167 -13.85 17.71 8.22
N GLY A 168 -13.41 16.47 8.44
CA GLY A 168 -14.23 15.30 8.12
C GLY A 168 -13.53 14.03 7.63
N ALA A 169 -12.19 14.00 7.60
CA ALA A 169 -11.41 12.86 7.11
C ALA A 169 -11.43 11.61 8.03
N LEU A 170 -11.90 11.73 9.29
CA LEU A 170 -11.79 10.67 10.30
C LEU A 170 -13.09 10.19 10.99
N PRO A 171 -14.30 10.21 10.41
CA PRO A 171 -15.39 9.48 11.03
C PRO A 171 -15.13 7.98 10.84
N LEU A 172 -14.77 7.30 11.93
CA LEU A 172 -15.03 5.87 12.03
C LEU A 172 -16.55 5.68 11.83
N LEU A 173 -16.89 4.83 10.88
CA LEU A 173 -18.25 4.48 10.49
C LEU A 173 -18.60 3.12 11.07
N TYR A 174 -19.90 2.84 11.21
CA TYR A 174 -20.36 1.53 11.67
C TYR A 174 -19.74 0.39 10.85
N PRO A 175 -19.14 -0.65 11.48
CA PRO A 175 -19.11 -0.91 12.93
C PRO A 175 -17.89 -0.34 13.69
N ALA A 176 -16.94 0.30 13.02
CA ALA A 176 -15.73 0.85 13.63
C ALA A 176 -15.99 2.09 14.51
N ASP A 177 -17.12 2.77 14.32
CA ASP A 177 -17.58 3.87 15.17
C ASP A 177 -17.63 3.53 16.67
N ARG A 178 -17.78 2.23 17.02
CA ARG A 178 -17.68 1.72 18.40
C ARG A 178 -16.32 2.00 19.08
N PHE A 179 -15.27 2.27 18.31
CA PHE A 179 -13.93 2.60 18.82
C PHE A 179 -13.71 4.11 18.94
N ASN A 180 -14.69 4.94 18.60
CA ASN A 180 -14.58 6.38 18.68
C ASN A 180 -14.77 6.90 20.12
N PHE A 181 -13.69 6.87 20.90
CA PHE A 181 -13.66 7.38 22.28
C PHE A 181 -13.26 8.86 22.38
N GLY A 182 -13.07 9.55 21.25
CA GLY A 182 -12.61 10.95 21.24
C GLY A 182 -11.27 11.09 21.96
N THR A 183 -11.28 11.71 23.14
CA THR A 183 -10.09 11.89 24.00
C THR A 183 -9.99 10.89 25.16
N ASP A 184 -10.94 9.95 25.29
CA ASP A 184 -10.99 8.97 26.38
C ASP A 184 -10.15 7.72 26.09
N LEU A 185 -8.83 7.86 26.16
CA LEU A 185 -7.89 6.77 25.93
C LEU A 185 -8.06 5.61 26.91
N ASP A 186 -8.35 5.91 28.17
CA ASP A 186 -8.53 4.89 29.22
C ASP A 186 -9.82 4.09 28.96
N GLY A 187 -10.91 4.76 28.59
CA GLY A 187 -12.14 4.10 28.16
C GLY A 187 -11.93 3.18 26.95
N LEU A 188 -11.14 3.61 25.95
CA LEU A 188 -10.78 2.73 24.84
C LEU A 188 -10.01 1.49 25.32
N LYS A 189 -9.00 1.66 26.17
CA LYS A 189 -8.20 0.55 26.70
C LYS A 189 -9.06 -0.44 27.50
N GLU A 190 -9.97 0.05 28.33
CA GLU A 190 -10.93 -0.80 29.05
C GLU A 190 -11.84 -1.56 28.08
N PHE A 191 -12.35 -0.89 27.06
CA PHE A 191 -13.19 -1.52 26.04
C PHE A 191 -12.44 -2.60 25.26
N LEU A 192 -11.22 -2.33 24.79
CA LEU A 192 -10.39 -3.30 24.07
C LEU A 192 -10.12 -4.58 24.89
N ASN A 193 -9.97 -4.45 26.22
CA ASN A 193 -9.80 -5.60 27.11
C ASN A 193 -11.05 -6.51 27.21
N THR A 194 -12.22 -6.02 26.79
CA THR A 194 -13.44 -6.84 26.74
C THR A 194 -13.56 -7.69 25.46
N LEU A 195 -12.72 -7.42 24.45
CA LEU A 195 -12.82 -8.01 23.12
C LEU A 195 -12.02 -9.30 23.01
N GLN A 196 -12.36 -10.13 22.02
CA GLN A 196 -11.56 -11.30 21.70
C GLN A 196 -10.20 -10.89 21.15
N PRO A 197 -9.15 -11.74 21.28
CA PRO A 197 -7.81 -11.40 20.81
C PRO A 197 -7.68 -11.02 19.33
N HIS A 198 -8.59 -11.49 18.46
CA HIS A 198 -8.59 -11.16 17.03
C HIS A 198 -9.40 -9.89 16.69
N GLU A 199 -10.08 -9.30 17.66
CA GLU A 199 -10.86 -8.05 17.52
C GLU A 199 -10.15 -6.86 18.15
N ARG A 200 -8.89 -7.02 18.57
CA ARG A 200 -8.09 -6.00 19.26
C ARG A 200 -6.76 -5.81 18.53
N PRO A 201 -6.11 -4.65 18.65
CA PRO A 201 -4.76 -4.48 18.17
C PRO A 201 -3.80 -5.42 18.90
N ASN A 202 -2.71 -5.81 18.24
CA ASN A 202 -1.63 -6.52 18.90
C ASN A 202 -0.84 -5.62 19.86
N VAL A 203 0.06 -6.24 20.62
CA VAL A 203 0.84 -5.57 21.65
C VAL A 203 1.76 -4.48 21.09
N ALA A 204 2.35 -4.67 19.90
CA ALA A 204 3.24 -3.69 19.30
C ALA A 204 2.49 -2.44 18.85
N TRP A 205 1.34 -2.63 18.20
CA TRP A 205 0.46 -1.54 17.78
C TRP A 205 -0.05 -0.74 18.98
N THR A 206 -0.47 -1.45 20.02
CA THR A 206 -0.91 -0.85 21.28
C THR A 206 0.20 -0.02 21.93
N GLN A 207 1.44 -0.50 21.94
CA GLN A 207 2.58 0.23 22.51
C GLN A 207 2.90 1.50 21.73
N LEU A 208 2.87 1.42 20.40
CA LEU A 208 3.22 2.55 19.55
C LEU A 208 2.17 3.66 19.60
N TRP A 209 0.88 3.31 19.48
CA TRP A 209 -0.19 4.28 19.29
C TRP A 209 -1.04 4.55 20.52
N LEU A 210 -1.13 3.62 21.47
CA LEU A 210 -1.87 3.79 22.73
C LEU A 210 -0.93 3.89 23.95
N GLY A 211 0.37 4.01 23.70
CA GLY A 211 1.41 4.18 24.71
C GLY A 211 1.38 5.55 25.38
N ALA A 212 2.42 5.84 26.18
CA ALA A 212 2.59 7.16 26.77
C ALA A 212 3.23 8.13 25.75
N GLY A 213 2.84 9.41 25.80
CA GLY A 213 3.39 10.45 24.91
C GLY A 213 2.59 10.60 23.61
N LEU A 214 1.30 10.90 23.73
CA LEU A 214 0.50 11.36 22.60
C LEU A 214 0.74 12.85 22.33
N ASP A 215 0.89 13.23 21.07
CA ASP A 215 1.03 14.63 20.67
C ASP A 215 -0.34 15.31 20.58
N TYR A 216 -1.36 14.55 20.18
CA TYR A 216 -2.77 14.97 20.14
C TYR A 216 -3.61 14.31 21.26
N PRO A 217 -4.60 15.03 21.82
CA PRO A 217 -5.47 14.48 22.86
C PRO A 217 -6.46 13.43 22.34
N GLU A 218 -6.81 13.47 21.05
CA GLU A 218 -7.69 12.48 20.41
C GLU A 218 -6.94 11.18 20.10
N VAL A 219 -7.55 10.05 20.45
CA VAL A 219 -6.88 8.75 20.54
C VAL A 219 -6.20 8.28 19.24
N PHE A 220 -6.79 8.53 18.07
CA PHE A 220 -6.26 8.03 16.79
C PHE A 220 -5.65 9.12 15.89
N VAL A 221 -5.78 10.40 16.23
CA VAL A 221 -5.26 11.50 15.37
C VAL A 221 -3.77 11.32 15.12
N ASP A 222 -3.07 11.00 16.19
CA ASP A 222 -1.67 10.66 16.27
C ASP A 222 -1.25 9.53 15.31
N MET A 223 -2.01 8.43 15.26
CA MET A 223 -1.78 7.32 14.31
C MET A 223 -2.00 7.78 12.86
N PHE A 224 -3.04 8.58 12.62
CA PHE A 224 -3.33 9.07 11.28
C PHE A 224 -2.34 10.14 10.79
N CYS A 225 -1.82 10.99 11.68
CA CYS A 225 -0.77 11.96 11.39
C CYS A 225 0.57 11.32 11.04
N TYR A 226 0.96 10.27 11.77
CA TYR A 226 2.33 9.73 11.72
C TYR A 226 2.43 8.33 11.08
N GLY A 227 1.30 7.71 10.74
CA GLY A 227 1.25 6.38 10.14
C GLY A 227 1.85 6.33 8.74
N GLU A 228 1.69 7.39 7.92
CA GLU A 228 1.97 7.34 6.48
C GLU A 228 3.43 7.54 6.03
N PRO A 229 4.33 8.33 6.66
CA PRO A 229 5.68 8.43 6.10
C PRO A 229 6.69 7.42 6.67
N SER A 230 6.29 6.53 7.59
CA SER A 230 7.24 5.96 8.55
C SER A 230 7.54 4.47 8.35
N SER A 231 8.79 4.08 8.61
CA SER A 231 9.32 2.71 8.74
C SER A 231 8.46 1.74 9.60
N CYS A 232 7.44 2.26 10.27
CA CYS A 232 6.39 1.54 10.97
C CYS A 232 5.75 0.46 10.08
N TRP A 233 5.39 0.78 8.82
CA TRP A 233 4.82 -0.25 7.92
C TRP A 233 5.84 -1.31 7.49
N ASP A 234 7.13 -0.95 7.38
CA ASP A 234 8.19 -1.87 6.94
C ASP A 234 8.42 -3.02 7.92
N TRP A 235 8.26 -2.73 9.20
CA TRP A 235 8.44 -3.72 10.24
C TRP A 235 7.19 -4.60 10.44
N GLY A 236 6.04 -4.13 9.94
CA GLY A 236 4.81 -4.93 9.87
C GLY A 236 4.17 -5.17 11.24
N PHE A 237 4.46 -4.32 12.23
CA PHE A 237 4.11 -4.59 13.62
C PHE A 237 2.63 -4.80 13.86
N ALA A 238 1.74 -4.18 13.07
CA ALA A 238 0.29 -4.38 13.11
C ALA A 238 -0.12 -5.77 12.58
N LEU A 239 0.61 -6.32 11.61
CA LEU A 239 0.25 -7.55 10.89
C LEU A 239 0.47 -8.83 11.71
N TRP A 240 1.40 -8.80 12.66
CA TRP A 240 1.85 -10.00 13.36
C TRP A 240 1.02 -10.26 14.62
N SER A 241 0.79 -11.53 14.94
CA SER A 241 0.22 -11.90 16.24
C SER A 241 1.22 -11.64 17.36
N ASP A 242 0.71 -11.49 18.59
CA ASP A 242 1.55 -11.28 19.78
C ASP A 242 2.64 -12.35 19.91
N GLU A 243 2.33 -13.62 19.61
CA GLU A 243 3.30 -14.72 19.67
C GLU A 243 4.43 -14.55 18.66
N ARG A 244 4.12 -14.13 17.43
CA ARG A 244 5.12 -13.89 16.37
C ARG A 244 6.01 -12.70 16.70
N LEU A 245 5.43 -11.63 17.26
CA LEU A 245 6.20 -10.46 17.68
C LEU A 245 7.23 -10.82 18.76
N VAL A 246 6.84 -11.67 19.72
CA VAL A 246 7.74 -12.17 20.76
C VAL A 246 8.79 -13.12 20.18
N GLU A 247 8.39 -14.08 19.36
CA GLU A 247 9.30 -15.06 18.72
C GLU A 247 10.43 -14.35 17.95
N TRP A 248 10.12 -13.24 17.28
CA TRP A 248 11.06 -12.53 16.42
C TRP A 248 11.85 -11.43 17.14
N GLY A 249 11.68 -11.27 18.47
CA GLY A 249 12.36 -10.21 19.23
C GLY A 249 11.97 -8.81 18.75
N ALA A 250 10.77 -8.70 18.19
CA ALA A 250 10.33 -7.54 17.45
C ALA A 250 10.01 -6.38 18.42
N LEU A 251 9.58 -6.69 19.64
CA LEU A 251 9.20 -5.72 20.68
C LEU A 251 10.36 -4.86 21.24
N ASP A 252 11.61 -5.26 20.99
CA ASP A 252 12.79 -4.55 21.51
C ASP A 252 13.32 -3.50 20.53
N GLN A 253 12.67 -3.30 19.38
CA GLN A 253 13.15 -2.39 18.35
C GLN A 253 12.98 -0.91 18.74
N PRO A 254 13.98 -0.04 18.50
CA PRO A 254 13.87 1.39 18.77
C PRO A 254 12.73 2.07 18.00
N SER A 255 12.38 1.57 16.81
CA SER A 255 11.27 2.06 15.98
C SER A 255 9.88 1.92 16.63
N LEU A 256 9.77 1.16 17.72
CA LEU A 256 8.55 1.12 18.54
C LEU A 256 8.41 2.28 19.52
N ARG A 257 9.47 3.07 19.67
CA ARG A 257 9.49 4.17 20.62
C ARG A 257 9.35 5.48 19.88
N ARG A 258 8.28 6.21 20.19
CA ARG A 258 7.92 7.47 19.52
C ARG A 258 8.97 8.56 19.63
N ASP A 259 9.73 8.56 20.72
CA ASP A 259 10.86 9.45 20.99
C ASP A 259 12.02 9.30 19.99
N VAL A 260 11.98 8.31 19.09
CA VAL A 260 12.99 8.11 18.03
C VAL A 260 12.63 8.87 16.73
N TYR A 261 11.39 9.34 16.57
CA TYR A 261 10.93 10.04 15.37
C TYR A 261 10.81 11.58 15.52
N THR A 262 11.27 12.14 16.64
CA THR A 262 11.38 13.59 16.87
C THR A 262 12.72 14.17 16.43
#